data_AF-A0A9N8KE30-F1
#
_entry.id   AF-A0A9N8KE30-F1
#
_cell.length_a   1.000
_cell.length_b   1.000
_cell.length_c   1.000
_cell.angle_alpha   90.00
_cell.angle_beta   90.00
_cell.angle_gamma   90.00
#
_symmetry.space_group_name_H-M   'P 1'
#
loop_
_entity.id
_entity.type
_entity.pdbx_description
1 polymer ?
#
loop_
_entity_poly.entity_id
_entity_poly.type
_entity_poly.pdbx_seq_one_letter_code
_entity_poly.pdbx_strand_id
1 'polypeptide(L)'
;HFACVAQHRSNIKDIDRNIIALLDGSPNATNLSIEERLTTTKLSKAKLLEQAASDSSKLTLGELSLRKERYWIDPPRLTFGQMNLLKERYWIDPAVAATEARSAAETALISVTGQDWKGAMDKLKKVRAMLYEDNEEAALWNTEVEEWRRMMDASKQRQKQEVESRLAAAQPWVKRLWEEDQGKKSWGYAVFRDPEAVNEEYESRMGAALMHARDAIGCGETISARWKLQSFEWPSVTPTDQNTNTQTDGETTEAIDDDQKHEETQIVSDGQNSTDKEATSQLEARFQGLRERFKVLRKRASGRQIATVNQTDRAALQSGILRNVFIVIDQPCVDSLFSEAANVDDMWVWAVDPDYIQPTATDTPDSPSDQYRGYLRVRLQQLVNNFFDARRFLDNEYSMAALWQAAQLSRNQAFVSVRDSEQKLWTMSRLMGSAIRPEGVVRPAAKLLYNENGTYIQKGQEA
;
A
#
# COMPACT_ATOMS: atom_id res chain seq x y z
N HIS A 1 2.62 -24.51 26.79
CA HIS A 1 3.51 -25.57 26.25
C HIS A 1 4.71 -25.07 25.45
N PHE A 2 4.59 -24.31 24.35
CA PHE A 2 5.79 -23.71 23.71
C PHE A 2 6.55 -22.83 24.72
N ALA A 3 5.86 -22.02 25.53
CA ALA A 3 6.47 -21.25 26.61
C ALA A 3 7.07 -22.09 27.76
N CYS A 4 6.65 -23.35 27.96
CA CYS A 4 7.21 -24.23 28.97
C CYS A 4 8.47 -24.96 28.43
N VAL A 5 8.50 -25.25 27.13
CA VAL A 5 9.70 -25.70 26.40
C VAL A 5 10.69 -24.54 26.15
N ALA A 6 10.18 -23.32 26.00
CA ALA A 6 10.93 -22.11 25.66
C ALA A 6 11.24 -21.20 26.86
N GLN A 7 10.77 -21.52 28.06
CA GLN A 7 10.89 -20.66 29.26
C GLN A 7 12.34 -20.32 29.63
N HIS A 8 13.32 -20.96 28.99
CA HIS A 8 14.73 -20.70 29.22
C HIS A 8 15.63 -20.48 28.01
N ARG A 9 15.19 -20.51 26.73
CA ARG A 9 16.17 -20.58 25.61
C ARG A 9 15.72 -19.93 24.31
N SER A 10 16.68 -19.34 23.61
CA SER A 10 16.50 -18.39 22.50
C SER A 10 16.70 -18.98 21.09
N ASN A 11 16.82 -20.31 20.90
CA ASN A 11 17.09 -20.90 19.57
C ASN A 11 16.32 -22.21 19.31
N ILE A 12 15.85 -22.39 18.07
CA ILE A 12 15.09 -23.56 17.60
C ILE A 12 15.80 -24.90 17.82
N LYS A 13 17.14 -24.94 17.82
CA LYS A 13 17.90 -26.16 18.12
C LYS A 13 17.69 -26.66 19.56
N ASP A 14 17.47 -25.75 20.50
CA ASP A 14 17.19 -26.11 21.89
C ASP A 14 15.74 -26.57 22.07
N ILE A 15 14.80 -25.94 21.35
CA ILE A 15 13.41 -26.40 21.27
C ILE A 15 13.37 -27.82 20.71
N ASP A 16 14.08 -28.09 19.61
CA ASP A 16 14.08 -29.39 18.95
C ASP A 16 14.72 -30.48 19.83
N ARG A 17 15.86 -30.17 20.48
CA ARG A 17 16.51 -31.08 21.44
C ARG A 17 15.59 -31.45 22.60
N ASN A 18 14.84 -30.48 23.14
CA ASN A 18 13.94 -30.72 24.25
C ASN A 18 12.70 -31.50 23.83
N ILE A 19 12.18 -31.26 22.62
CA ILE A 19 11.09 -32.08 22.08
C ILE A 19 11.57 -33.52 21.89
N ILE A 20 12.76 -33.75 21.35
CA ILE A 20 13.34 -35.09 21.22
C ILE A 20 13.51 -35.74 22.59
N ALA A 21 14.06 -35.04 23.57
CA ALA A 21 14.23 -35.55 24.93
C ALA A 21 12.90 -35.93 25.61
N LEU A 22 11.83 -35.17 25.35
CA LEU A 22 10.47 -35.49 25.81
C LEU A 22 9.90 -36.72 25.10
N LEU A 23 10.08 -36.84 23.78
CA LEU A 23 9.60 -37.96 22.98
C LEU A 23 10.33 -39.27 23.30
N ASP A 24 11.62 -39.20 23.66
CA ASP A 24 12.46 -40.34 24.00
C ASP A 24 12.30 -40.79 25.47
N GLY A 25 11.42 -40.15 26.24
CA GLY A 25 11.17 -40.50 27.65
C GLY A 25 12.37 -40.22 28.57
N SER A 26 13.25 -39.28 28.20
CA SER A 26 14.45 -38.99 28.97
C SER A 26 14.09 -38.46 30.37
N PRO A 27 14.66 -39.01 31.46
CA PRO A 27 14.36 -38.58 32.84
C PRO A 27 14.76 -37.11 33.12
N ASN A 28 15.65 -36.53 32.31
CA ASN A 28 15.99 -35.11 32.37
C ASN A 28 14.90 -34.19 31.77
N ALA A 29 14.04 -34.70 30.90
CA ALA A 29 12.89 -33.95 30.34
C ALA A 29 11.69 -33.93 31.31
N THR A 30 11.67 -34.83 32.29
CA THR A 30 10.66 -34.88 33.36
C THR A 30 11.02 -34.06 34.60
N ASN A 31 12.21 -33.47 34.67
CA ASN A 31 12.60 -32.49 35.69
C ASN A 31 12.04 -31.08 35.42
N LEU A 32 10.88 -30.99 34.77
CA LEU A 32 10.02 -29.84 34.99
C LEU A 32 9.56 -29.94 36.44
N SER A 33 9.87 -28.93 37.26
CA SER A 33 9.45 -28.93 38.65
C SER A 33 7.93 -29.13 38.69
N ILE A 34 7.45 -29.75 39.77
CA ILE A 34 6.01 -29.90 39.99
C ILE A 34 5.33 -28.51 39.90
N GLU A 35 5.99 -27.42 40.27
CA GLU A 35 5.49 -26.05 40.10
C GLU A 35 5.44 -25.57 38.64
N GLU A 36 6.40 -25.96 37.80
CA GLU A 36 6.39 -25.69 36.35
C GLU A 36 5.32 -26.52 35.61
N ARG A 37 5.01 -27.71 36.13
CA ARG A 37 3.87 -28.54 35.71
C ARG A 37 2.52 -28.06 36.23
N LEU A 38 2.48 -27.19 37.25
CA LEU A 38 1.27 -26.78 38.01
C LEU A 38 0.84 -25.32 37.83
N THR A 39 1.37 -24.60 36.83
CA THR A 39 0.65 -23.39 36.35
C THR A 39 -0.61 -23.73 35.56
N THR A 40 -0.90 -25.02 35.38
CA THR A 40 -2.23 -25.57 35.11
C THR A 40 -2.78 -26.16 36.39
N THR A 41 -3.71 -25.45 37.05
CA THR A 41 -4.53 -25.88 38.20
C THR A 41 -3.87 -26.83 39.22
N LYS A 42 -3.63 -26.36 40.46
CA LYS A 42 -3.03 -27.12 41.59
C LYS A 42 -3.73 -28.43 42.02
N LEU A 43 -4.79 -28.83 41.33
CA LEU A 43 -5.56 -30.04 41.62
C LEU A 43 -5.30 -31.07 40.53
N SER A 44 -4.85 -32.25 40.93
CA SER A 44 -4.84 -33.41 40.04
C SER A 44 -6.28 -33.73 39.60
N LYS A 45 -6.44 -34.35 38.43
CA LYS A 45 -7.75 -34.87 37.94
C LYS A 45 -8.48 -35.66 39.03
N ALA A 46 -7.75 -36.45 39.80
CA ALA A 46 -8.28 -37.18 40.95
C ALA A 46 -8.82 -36.24 42.04
N LYS A 47 -8.12 -35.16 42.40
CA LYS A 47 -8.59 -34.17 43.40
C LYS A 47 -9.77 -33.32 42.91
N LEU A 48 -9.84 -33.01 41.62
CA LEU A 48 -11.02 -32.35 41.02
C LEU A 48 -12.24 -33.28 41.03
N LEU A 49 -12.04 -34.57 40.75
CA LEU A 49 -13.07 -35.61 40.84
C LEU A 49 -13.49 -35.89 42.30
N GLU A 50 -12.55 -35.83 43.23
CA GLU A 50 -12.77 -36.01 44.68
C GLU A 50 -13.51 -34.82 45.29
N GLN A 51 -13.18 -33.58 44.90
CA GLN A 51 -13.96 -32.38 45.26
C GLN A 51 -15.36 -32.39 44.64
N ALA A 52 -15.51 -32.89 43.40
CA ALA A 52 -16.81 -33.06 42.76
C ALA A 52 -17.66 -34.16 43.42
N ALA A 53 -17.02 -35.21 43.94
CA ALA A 53 -17.67 -36.29 44.68
C ALA A 53 -18.08 -35.89 46.10
N SER A 54 -17.47 -34.84 46.67
CA SER A 54 -17.71 -34.42 48.06
C SER A 54 -18.70 -33.27 48.20
N ASP A 55 -18.83 -32.36 47.23
CA ASP A 55 -19.88 -31.33 47.24
C ASP A 55 -20.23 -30.82 45.83
N SER A 56 -21.24 -31.45 45.22
CA SER A 56 -21.70 -31.12 43.86
C SER A 56 -22.32 -29.71 43.72
N SER A 57 -22.64 -29.04 44.82
CA SER A 57 -23.16 -27.66 44.83
C SER A 57 -22.07 -26.60 44.57
N LYS A 58 -20.79 -27.01 44.56
CA LYS A 58 -19.62 -26.16 44.26
C LYS A 58 -19.19 -26.18 42.79
N LEU A 59 -19.89 -26.90 41.92
CA LEU A 59 -19.67 -26.91 40.48
C LEU A 59 -20.96 -26.48 39.79
N THR A 60 -20.92 -25.50 38.88
CA THR A 60 -22.10 -25.24 38.06
C THR A 60 -22.18 -26.26 36.92
N LEU A 61 -23.41 -26.70 36.59
CA LEU A 61 -23.70 -27.74 35.61
C LEU A 61 -23.19 -27.44 34.17
N GLY A 62 -22.83 -26.18 33.85
CA GLY A 62 -22.16 -25.82 32.60
C GLY A 62 -20.67 -26.19 32.56
N GLU A 63 -20.02 -26.28 33.72
CA GLU A 63 -18.57 -26.46 33.87
C GLU A 63 -18.13 -27.93 33.78
N LEU A 64 -19.09 -28.86 33.78
CA LEU A 64 -18.84 -30.30 33.63
C LEU A 64 -19.41 -30.88 32.33
N SER A 65 -20.55 -30.40 31.84
CA SER A 65 -21.25 -30.97 30.68
C SER A 65 -20.92 -30.32 29.32
N LEU A 66 -20.45 -29.07 29.29
CA LEU A 66 -19.90 -28.55 28.04
C LEU A 66 -18.53 -29.21 27.70
N ARG A 67 -17.85 -29.76 28.70
CA ARG A 67 -16.41 -30.04 28.74
C ARG A 67 -15.90 -31.27 27.96
N LYS A 68 -16.74 -32.11 27.34
CA LYS A 68 -16.27 -33.30 26.58
C LYS A 68 -16.99 -33.63 25.26
N GLU A 69 -18.27 -33.32 25.10
CA GLU A 69 -19.00 -33.69 23.87
C GLU A 69 -19.40 -32.49 23.00
N ARG A 70 -19.67 -31.29 23.55
CA ARG A 70 -20.17 -30.17 22.71
C ARG A 70 -19.07 -29.38 21.99
N TYR A 71 -17.87 -29.30 22.56
CA TYR A 71 -16.85 -28.34 22.12
C TYR A 71 -16.16 -28.68 20.81
N TRP A 72 -16.00 -29.97 20.51
CA TRP A 72 -15.48 -30.40 19.22
C TRP A 72 -16.61 -30.65 18.20
N ILE A 73 -17.85 -30.90 18.66
CA ILE A 73 -18.99 -31.23 17.79
C ILE A 73 -19.68 -29.98 17.20
N ASP A 74 -19.84 -28.89 17.96
CA ASP A 74 -20.58 -27.70 17.50
C ASP A 74 -19.90 -26.38 17.92
N PRO A 75 -18.77 -26.02 17.29
CA PRO A 75 -18.01 -24.81 17.61
C PRO A 75 -18.83 -23.50 17.54
N PRO A 76 -19.75 -23.30 16.57
CA PRO A 76 -20.61 -22.12 16.52
C PRO A 76 -21.41 -21.81 17.78
N ARG A 77 -21.69 -22.78 18.65
CA ARG A 77 -22.43 -22.58 19.90
C ARG A 77 -21.60 -22.07 21.07
N LEU A 78 -20.27 -22.03 20.94
CA LEU A 78 -19.39 -21.55 22.01
C LEU A 78 -19.66 -20.07 22.31
N THR A 79 -19.80 -19.68 23.58
CA THR A 79 -19.77 -18.25 23.94
C THR A 79 -18.33 -17.72 23.94
N PHE A 80 -18.13 -16.40 23.87
CA PHE A 80 -16.77 -15.82 23.97
C PHE A 80 -16.05 -16.23 25.25
N GLY A 81 -16.75 -16.23 26.40
CA GLY A 81 -16.21 -16.72 27.66
C GLY A 81 -15.82 -18.20 27.64
N GLN A 82 -16.57 -19.06 26.93
CA GLN A 82 -16.22 -20.47 26.77
C GLN A 82 -15.02 -20.67 25.85
N MET A 83 -14.93 -19.90 24.75
CA MET A 83 -13.75 -19.92 23.86
C MET A 83 -12.50 -19.47 24.60
N ASN A 84 -12.59 -18.36 25.35
CA ASN A 84 -11.48 -17.88 26.18
C ASN A 84 -11.11 -18.89 27.25
N LEU A 85 -12.09 -19.47 27.95
CA LEU A 85 -11.82 -20.50 28.96
C LEU A 85 -11.15 -21.74 28.35
N LEU A 86 -11.52 -22.19 27.15
CA LEU A 86 -10.84 -23.29 26.47
C LEU A 86 -9.39 -22.95 26.15
N LYS A 87 -9.12 -21.72 25.73
CA LYS A 87 -7.78 -21.21 25.48
C LYS A 87 -6.96 -21.03 26.76
N GLU A 88 -7.56 -20.49 27.80
CA GLU A 88 -6.91 -20.12 29.07
C GLU A 88 -6.85 -21.29 30.08
N ARG A 89 -7.63 -22.36 29.89
CA ARG A 89 -7.60 -23.55 30.76
C ARG A 89 -6.21 -24.18 30.86
N TYR A 90 -5.35 -23.98 29.86
CA TYR A 90 -3.95 -24.41 29.86
C TYR A 90 -2.94 -23.30 30.15
N TRP A 91 -3.42 -22.09 30.38
CA TRP A 91 -2.61 -20.88 30.50
C TRP A 91 -3.29 -19.96 31.52
N ILE A 92 -2.99 -20.19 32.81
CA ILE A 92 -3.10 -19.11 33.78
C ILE A 92 -2.20 -17.99 33.24
N ASP A 93 -2.78 -16.79 33.11
CA ASP A 93 -2.18 -15.58 32.54
C ASP A 93 -0.64 -15.65 32.60
N PRO A 94 0.03 -15.92 31.47
CA PRO A 94 1.45 -16.19 31.50
C PRO A 94 2.13 -14.98 32.12
N ALA A 95 2.83 -15.20 33.24
CA ALA A 95 3.70 -14.18 33.82
C ALA A 95 4.49 -13.54 32.67
N VAL A 96 4.72 -12.23 32.70
CA VAL A 96 5.30 -11.45 31.57
C VAL A 96 6.47 -12.17 30.86
N ALA A 97 7.34 -12.84 31.61
CA ALA A 97 8.44 -13.67 31.08
C ALA A 97 8.02 -14.82 30.15
N ALA A 98 6.90 -15.49 30.41
CA ALA A 98 6.35 -16.55 29.55
C ALA A 98 5.75 -15.99 28.25
N THR A 99 5.26 -14.75 28.26
CA THR A 99 4.81 -14.04 27.05
C THR A 99 5.99 -13.66 26.16
N GLU A 100 7.08 -13.13 26.75
CA GLU A 100 8.32 -12.84 26.02
C GLU A 100 8.96 -14.10 25.42
N ALA A 101 9.07 -15.18 26.21
CA ALA A 101 9.60 -16.45 25.73
C ALA A 101 8.75 -17.04 24.59
N ARG A 102 7.41 -16.90 24.67
CA ARG A 102 6.51 -17.28 23.59
C ARG A 102 6.76 -16.46 22.33
N SER A 103 6.84 -15.14 22.44
CA SER A 103 7.06 -14.24 21.31
C SER A 103 8.43 -14.47 20.64
N ALA A 104 9.49 -14.71 21.43
CA ALA A 104 10.81 -15.07 20.92
C ALA A 104 10.79 -16.41 20.16
N ALA A 105 10.07 -17.40 20.69
CA ALA A 105 9.93 -18.70 20.04
C ALA A 105 9.11 -18.62 18.74
N GLU A 106 8.02 -17.84 18.72
CA GLU A 106 7.23 -17.59 17.50
C GLU A 106 8.09 -16.89 16.44
N THR A 107 8.85 -15.86 16.82
CA THR A 107 9.81 -15.17 15.92
C THR A 107 10.86 -16.14 15.36
N ALA A 108 11.43 -17.01 16.20
CA ALA A 108 12.40 -18.00 15.76
C ALA A 108 11.76 -19.02 14.79
N LEU A 109 10.51 -19.41 15.02
CA LEU A 109 9.76 -20.35 14.18
C LEU A 109 9.39 -19.74 12.81
N ILE A 110 9.10 -18.44 12.75
CA ILE A 110 8.84 -17.74 11.48
C ILE A 110 10.12 -17.60 10.64
N SER A 111 11.29 -17.61 11.28
CA SER A 111 12.59 -17.41 10.63
C SER A 111 13.18 -18.66 9.99
N VAL A 112 12.58 -19.85 10.18
CA VAL A 112 13.08 -21.11 9.62
C VAL A 112 12.47 -21.46 8.27
N THR A 113 13.09 -22.40 7.56
CA THR A 113 12.57 -22.89 6.29
C THR A 113 11.20 -23.54 6.47
N GLY A 114 10.35 -23.55 5.43
CA GLY A 114 9.03 -24.18 5.52
C GLY A 114 9.05 -25.66 5.89
N GLN A 115 10.13 -26.38 5.53
CA GLN A 115 10.32 -27.78 5.89
C GLN A 115 10.67 -27.95 7.37
N ASP A 116 11.55 -27.11 7.90
CA ASP A 116 11.90 -27.11 9.33
C ASP A 116 10.72 -26.69 10.19
N TRP A 117 9.95 -25.69 9.73
CA TRP A 117 8.71 -25.25 10.37
C TRP A 117 7.71 -26.41 10.48
N LYS A 118 7.48 -27.12 9.37
CA LYS A 118 6.57 -28.28 9.36
C LYS A 118 7.07 -29.38 10.29
N GLY A 119 8.37 -29.70 10.25
CA GLY A 119 8.97 -30.70 11.13
C GLY A 119 8.85 -30.35 12.61
N ALA A 120 9.09 -29.09 12.98
CA ALA A 120 8.92 -28.58 14.34
C ALA A 120 7.45 -28.65 14.78
N MET A 121 6.51 -28.30 13.90
CA MET A 121 5.07 -28.39 14.17
C MET A 121 4.59 -29.84 14.34
N ASP A 122 5.06 -30.78 13.52
CA ASP A 122 4.71 -32.20 13.64
C ASP A 122 5.23 -32.79 14.96
N LYS A 123 6.46 -32.45 15.35
CA LYS A 123 7.06 -32.83 16.63
C LYS A 123 6.29 -32.25 17.82
N LEU A 124 5.96 -30.96 17.75
CA LEU A 124 5.14 -30.29 18.76
C LEU A 124 3.76 -30.93 18.88
N LYS A 125 3.15 -31.31 17.75
CA LYS A 125 1.87 -32.01 17.70
C LYS A 125 1.92 -33.35 18.43
N LYS A 126 2.99 -34.13 18.24
CA LYS A 126 3.20 -35.39 18.98
C LYS A 126 3.30 -35.18 20.49
N VAL A 127 4.06 -34.18 20.93
CA VAL A 127 4.17 -33.84 22.37
C VAL A 127 2.82 -33.40 22.93
N ARG A 128 2.08 -32.57 22.20
CA ARG A 128 0.74 -32.11 22.58
C ARG A 128 -0.26 -33.27 22.71
N ALA A 129 -0.24 -34.22 21.78
CA ALA A 129 -1.11 -35.40 21.81
C ALA A 129 -0.90 -36.27 23.07
N MET A 130 0.28 -36.25 23.68
CA MET A 130 0.55 -36.96 24.96
C MET A 130 -0.05 -36.24 26.18
N LEU A 131 -0.33 -34.94 26.05
CA LEU A 131 -0.79 -34.07 27.14
C LEU A 131 -2.29 -33.82 27.10
N TYR A 132 -2.89 -33.94 25.92
CA TYR A 132 -4.31 -33.71 25.69
C TYR A 132 -5.17 -34.92 26.06
N GLU A 133 -6.34 -34.65 26.63
CA GLU A 133 -7.40 -35.66 26.74
C GLU A 133 -8.02 -35.96 25.35
N ASP A 134 -8.80 -37.05 25.26
CA ASP A 134 -9.54 -37.40 24.05
C ASP A 134 -10.36 -36.20 23.54
N ASN A 135 -10.22 -35.88 22.24
CA ASN A 135 -10.87 -34.78 21.53
C ASN A 135 -10.47 -33.37 21.99
N GLU A 136 -9.55 -33.21 22.93
CA GLU A 136 -9.17 -31.89 23.43
C GLU A 136 -8.38 -31.07 22.40
N GLU A 137 -7.47 -31.71 21.66
CA GLU A 137 -6.77 -31.05 20.53
C GLU A 137 -7.77 -30.54 19.49
N ALA A 138 -8.76 -31.37 19.16
CA ALA A 138 -9.81 -31.02 18.22
C ALA A 138 -10.68 -29.88 18.75
N ALA A 139 -11.03 -29.89 20.05
CA ALA A 139 -11.78 -28.81 20.68
C ALA A 139 -11.01 -27.48 20.66
N LEU A 140 -9.70 -27.49 20.93
CA LEU A 140 -8.85 -26.30 20.85
C LEU A 140 -8.76 -25.76 19.42
N TRP A 141 -8.47 -26.64 18.45
CA TRP A 141 -8.41 -26.26 17.05
C TRP A 141 -9.74 -25.69 16.55
N ASN A 142 -10.85 -26.35 16.87
CA ASN A 142 -12.18 -25.90 16.48
C ASN A 142 -12.55 -24.56 17.14
N THR A 143 -12.11 -24.32 18.37
CA THR A 143 -12.27 -23.04 19.07
C THR A 143 -11.49 -21.93 18.37
N GLU A 144 -10.23 -22.19 17.97
CA GLU A 144 -9.42 -21.23 17.21
C GLU A 144 -10.03 -20.91 15.85
N VAL A 145 -10.48 -21.93 15.11
CA VAL A 145 -11.16 -21.77 13.81
C VAL A 145 -12.45 -20.96 13.95
N GLU A 146 -13.26 -21.23 14.98
CA GLU A 146 -14.51 -20.52 15.21
C GLU A 146 -14.28 -19.06 15.64
N GLU A 147 -13.31 -18.80 16.51
CA GLU A 147 -12.96 -17.43 16.88
C GLU A 147 -12.44 -16.66 15.66
N TRP A 148 -11.56 -17.26 14.85
CA TRP A 148 -11.10 -16.66 13.61
C TRP A 148 -12.27 -16.35 12.68
N ARG A 149 -13.23 -17.27 12.52
CA ARG A 149 -14.46 -17.05 11.76
C ARG A 149 -15.23 -15.84 12.29
N ARG A 150 -15.47 -15.76 13.60
CA ARG A 150 -16.19 -14.63 14.24
C ARG A 150 -15.45 -13.31 14.07
N MET A 151 -14.13 -13.31 14.24
CA MET A 151 -13.29 -12.15 14.02
C MET A 151 -13.38 -11.69 12.56
N MET A 152 -13.34 -12.63 11.60
CA MET A 152 -13.49 -12.33 10.18
C MET A 152 -14.89 -11.80 9.86
N ASP A 153 -15.96 -12.37 10.43
CA ASP A 153 -17.33 -11.91 10.24
C ASP A 153 -17.56 -10.53 10.87
N ALA A 154 -17.04 -10.29 12.08
CA ALA A 154 -17.06 -8.98 12.72
C ALA A 154 -16.24 -7.95 11.93
N SER A 155 -15.10 -8.35 11.36
CA SER A 155 -14.30 -7.51 10.46
C SER A 155 -15.08 -7.13 9.20
N LYS A 156 -15.71 -8.10 8.52
CA LYS A 156 -16.58 -7.85 7.35
C LYS A 156 -17.75 -6.93 7.71
N GLN A 157 -18.38 -7.14 8.87
CA GLN A 157 -19.49 -6.30 9.32
C GLN A 157 -19.03 -4.87 9.61
N ARG A 158 -17.85 -4.69 10.25
CA ARG A 158 -17.25 -3.37 10.44
C ARG A 158 -16.93 -2.70 9.12
N GLN A 159 -16.33 -3.41 8.16
CA GLN A 159 -16.06 -2.89 6.81
C GLN A 159 -17.36 -2.46 6.12
N LYS A 160 -18.42 -3.27 6.20
CA LYS A 160 -19.73 -2.94 5.63
C LYS A 160 -20.31 -1.65 6.25
N GLN A 161 -20.32 -1.56 7.58
CA GLN A 161 -20.80 -0.38 8.30
C GLN A 161 -19.97 0.87 8.00
N GLU A 162 -18.64 0.71 7.95
CA GLU A 162 -17.71 1.77 7.60
C GLU A 162 -18.02 2.32 6.21
N VAL A 163 -18.13 1.44 5.20
CA VAL A 163 -18.48 1.81 3.83
C VAL A 163 -19.85 2.50 3.78
N GLU A 164 -20.89 1.94 4.40
CA GLU A 164 -22.22 2.56 4.44
C GLU A 164 -22.18 3.98 5.05
N SER A 165 -21.41 4.16 6.14
CA SER A 165 -21.26 5.47 6.79
C SER A 165 -20.48 6.48 5.96
N ARG A 166 -19.39 6.05 5.30
CA ARG A 166 -18.49 6.92 4.54
C ARG A 166 -19.06 7.28 3.19
N LEU A 167 -19.72 6.32 2.52
CA LEU A 167 -20.31 6.54 1.20
C LEU A 167 -21.32 7.68 1.20
N ALA A 168 -22.08 7.90 2.27
CA ALA A 168 -23.03 9.02 2.34
C ALA A 168 -22.37 10.37 2.00
N ALA A 169 -21.17 10.61 2.52
CA ALA A 169 -20.40 11.84 2.35
C ALA A 169 -19.32 11.76 1.25
N ALA A 170 -19.17 10.61 0.58
CA ALA A 170 -18.15 10.40 -0.44
C ALA A 170 -18.47 11.16 -1.74
N GLN A 171 -17.41 11.45 -2.51
CA GLN A 171 -17.54 12.02 -3.86
C GLN A 171 -18.43 11.13 -4.76
N PRO A 172 -19.21 11.70 -5.69
CA PRO A 172 -20.16 10.94 -6.50
C PRO A 172 -19.54 9.76 -7.25
N TRP A 173 -18.36 9.93 -7.82
CA TRP A 173 -17.67 8.86 -8.54
C TRP A 173 -17.21 7.72 -7.63
N VAL A 174 -16.95 7.97 -6.34
CA VAL A 174 -16.59 6.93 -5.35
C VAL A 174 -17.78 6.03 -5.09
N LYS A 175 -19.01 6.60 -5.00
CA LYS A 175 -20.26 5.84 -4.88
C LYS A 175 -20.45 4.93 -6.09
N ARG A 176 -20.29 5.49 -7.29
CA ARG A 176 -20.37 4.72 -8.55
C ARG A 176 -19.32 3.61 -8.62
N LEU A 177 -18.08 3.89 -8.21
CA LEU A 177 -17.02 2.88 -8.15
C LEU A 177 -17.40 1.73 -7.21
N TRP A 178 -17.97 2.06 -6.04
CA TRP A 178 -18.45 1.04 -5.10
C TRP A 178 -19.61 0.22 -5.67
N GLU A 179 -20.57 0.85 -6.33
CA GLU A 179 -21.71 0.17 -6.96
C GLU A 179 -21.25 -0.82 -8.04
N GLU A 180 -20.33 -0.40 -8.92
CA GLU A 180 -19.80 -1.23 -10.02
C GLU A 180 -18.92 -2.39 -9.52
N ASP A 181 -18.03 -2.14 -8.56
CA ASP A 181 -16.97 -3.10 -8.19
C ASP A 181 -17.17 -3.77 -6.82
N GLN A 182 -18.05 -3.25 -5.96
CA GLN A 182 -18.33 -3.76 -4.61
C GLN A 182 -17.06 -3.98 -3.77
N GLY A 183 -16.04 -3.13 -3.96
CA GLY A 183 -14.74 -3.23 -3.30
C GLY A 183 -13.90 -4.44 -3.67
N LYS A 184 -14.24 -5.17 -4.75
CA LYS A 184 -13.55 -6.39 -5.17
C LYS A 184 -12.34 -6.13 -6.06
N LYS A 185 -12.37 -5.06 -6.86
CA LYS A 185 -11.28 -4.71 -7.78
C LYS A 185 -10.33 -3.69 -7.15
N SER A 186 -9.05 -3.76 -7.55
CA SER A 186 -8.10 -2.67 -7.31
C SER A 186 -8.50 -1.47 -8.17
N TRP A 187 -8.11 -0.26 -7.77
CA TRP A 187 -8.29 0.94 -8.58
C TRP A 187 -7.01 1.80 -8.52
N GLY A 188 -6.77 2.57 -9.57
CA GLY A 188 -5.61 3.46 -9.67
C GLY A 188 -4.89 3.32 -10.99
N TYR A 189 -3.56 3.43 -10.97
CA TYR A 189 -2.76 3.62 -12.17
C TYR A 189 -1.61 2.63 -12.26
N ALA A 190 -1.18 2.34 -13.49
CA ALA A 190 0.17 1.88 -13.74
C ALA A 190 1.14 3.05 -13.56
N VAL A 191 2.30 2.78 -12.95
CA VAL A 191 3.35 3.79 -12.79
C VAL A 191 4.68 3.27 -13.30
N PHE A 192 5.37 4.09 -14.09
CA PHE A 192 6.78 3.92 -14.43
C PHE A 192 7.59 4.94 -13.65
N ARG A 193 8.64 4.47 -12.98
CA ARG A 193 9.52 5.30 -12.16
C ARG A 193 10.88 5.33 -12.82
N ASP A 194 11.36 6.53 -13.09
CA ASP A 194 12.71 6.72 -13.59
C ASP A 194 13.70 6.23 -12.53
N PRO A 195 14.60 5.28 -12.85
CA PRO A 195 15.61 4.81 -11.91
C PRO A 195 16.56 5.92 -11.44
N GLU A 196 16.68 7.02 -12.18
CA GLU A 196 17.50 8.18 -11.77
C GLU A 196 16.79 9.09 -10.77
N ALA A 197 15.45 9.02 -10.68
CA ALA A 197 14.62 9.89 -9.84
C ALA A 197 14.28 9.26 -8.47
N VAL A 198 15.18 8.45 -7.90
CA VAL A 198 14.93 7.79 -6.61
C VAL A 198 15.18 8.78 -5.48
N ASN A 199 14.12 9.14 -4.74
CA ASN A 199 14.21 10.01 -3.57
C ASN A 199 13.25 9.55 -2.47
N GLU A 200 13.79 9.16 -1.31
CA GLU A 200 13.00 8.64 -0.17
C GLU A 200 12.04 9.69 0.41
N GLU A 201 12.45 10.95 0.47
CA GLU A 201 11.61 12.04 0.98
C GLU A 201 10.39 12.27 0.08
N TYR A 202 10.60 12.25 -1.25
CA TYR A 202 9.54 12.33 -2.23
C TYR A 202 8.54 11.18 -2.07
N GLU A 203 9.00 9.94 -1.90
CA GLU A 203 8.11 8.79 -1.69
C GLU A 203 7.27 8.91 -0.43
N SER A 204 7.90 9.32 0.69
CA SER A 204 7.23 9.51 1.96
C SER A 204 6.13 10.58 1.85
N ARG A 205 6.46 11.73 1.27
CA ARG A 205 5.50 12.83 1.08
C ARG A 205 4.42 12.49 0.05
N MET A 206 4.76 11.79 -1.03
CA MET A 206 3.79 11.31 -2.00
C MET A 206 2.78 10.36 -1.35
N GLY A 207 3.26 9.41 -0.54
CA GLY A 207 2.42 8.49 0.22
C GLY A 207 1.46 9.21 1.17
N ALA A 208 1.97 10.19 1.93
CA ALA A 208 1.16 11.02 2.83
C ALA A 208 0.12 11.85 2.07
N ALA A 209 0.51 12.51 0.98
CA ALA A 209 -0.38 13.33 0.16
C ALA A 209 -1.54 12.50 -0.45
N LEU A 210 -1.23 11.31 -0.97
CA LEU A 210 -2.24 10.40 -1.52
C LEU A 210 -3.11 9.75 -0.43
N MET A 211 -2.58 9.53 0.77
CA MET A 211 -3.38 9.10 1.93
C MET A 211 -4.42 10.17 2.29
N HIS A 212 -3.99 11.41 2.53
CA HIS A 212 -4.89 12.51 2.86
C HIS A 212 -5.90 12.82 1.76
N ALA A 213 -5.51 12.72 0.49
CA ALA A 213 -6.42 12.92 -0.63
C ALA A 213 -7.51 11.85 -0.67
N ARG A 214 -7.18 10.59 -0.39
CA ARG A 214 -8.16 9.48 -0.29
C ARG A 214 -9.13 9.65 0.87
N ASP A 215 -8.65 10.13 2.01
CA ASP A 215 -9.52 10.45 3.15
C ASP A 215 -10.49 11.58 2.80
N ALA A 216 -10.01 12.61 2.10
CA ALA A 216 -10.79 13.79 1.77
C ALA A 216 -11.88 13.55 0.71
N ILE A 217 -11.71 12.59 -0.20
CA ILE A 217 -12.78 12.16 -1.12
C ILE A 217 -13.83 11.25 -0.46
N GLY A 218 -13.63 10.88 0.80
CA GLY A 218 -14.56 10.06 1.59
C GLY A 218 -14.59 8.59 1.21
N CYS A 219 -13.52 8.04 0.64
CA CYS A 219 -13.52 6.63 0.22
C CYS A 219 -13.48 5.63 1.40
N GLY A 220 -13.06 6.07 2.59
CA GLY A 220 -12.89 5.17 3.75
C GLY A 220 -11.74 4.18 3.57
N GLU A 221 -11.35 3.50 4.64
CA GLU A 221 -10.30 2.49 4.67
C GLU A 221 -10.57 1.34 3.71
N THR A 222 -11.81 0.84 3.66
CA THR A 222 -12.17 -0.32 2.82
C THR A 222 -11.93 -0.06 1.33
N ILE A 223 -12.38 1.08 0.79
CA ILE A 223 -12.16 1.43 -0.63
C ILE A 223 -10.71 1.92 -0.83
N SER A 224 -10.17 2.69 0.11
CA SER A 224 -8.79 3.20 0.07
C SER A 224 -7.75 2.07 0.02
N ALA A 225 -7.99 0.95 0.71
CA ALA A 225 -7.10 -0.23 0.71
C ALA A 225 -6.96 -0.88 -0.67
N ARG A 226 -7.91 -0.62 -1.58
CA ARG A 226 -7.89 -1.09 -2.97
C ARG A 226 -7.18 -0.13 -3.92
N TRP A 227 -6.82 1.06 -3.47
CA TRP A 227 -6.01 1.99 -4.25
C TRP A 227 -4.61 1.40 -4.49
N LYS A 228 -4.13 1.48 -5.73
CA LYS A 228 -2.80 1.01 -6.13
C LYS A 228 -2.16 1.94 -7.15
N LEU A 229 -0.89 2.23 -6.93
CA LEU A 229 0.05 2.59 -7.98
C LEU A 229 0.83 1.31 -8.33
N GLN A 230 0.43 0.64 -9.40
CA GLN A 230 1.06 -0.60 -9.83
C GLN A 230 2.37 -0.26 -10.55
N SER A 231 3.50 -0.41 -9.85
CA SER A 231 4.82 -0.13 -10.41
C SER A 231 5.21 -1.16 -11.47
N PHE A 232 5.76 -0.65 -12.57
CA PHE A 232 6.39 -1.43 -13.62
C PHE A 232 7.84 -0.99 -13.82
N GLU A 233 8.66 -1.93 -14.27
CA GLU A 233 10.07 -1.67 -14.58
C GLU A 233 10.18 -0.66 -15.73
N TRP A 234 11.09 0.30 -15.55
CA TRP A 234 11.51 1.19 -16.61
C TRP A 234 12.15 0.36 -17.73
N PRO A 235 11.77 0.53 -19.01
CA PRO A 235 12.43 -0.17 -20.09
C PRO A 235 13.89 0.24 -20.11
N SER A 236 14.81 -0.71 -19.94
CA SER A 236 16.22 -0.48 -20.21
C SER A 236 16.32 -0.05 -21.66
N VAL A 237 16.69 1.21 -21.90
CA VAL A 237 17.09 1.66 -23.23
C VAL A 237 18.41 0.96 -23.49
N THR A 238 18.36 -0.31 -23.90
CA THR A 238 19.47 -0.86 -24.67
C THR A 238 19.38 -0.13 -25.99
N PRO A 239 20.30 0.81 -26.31
CA PRO A 239 20.39 1.36 -27.65
C PRO A 239 20.57 0.15 -28.55
N THR A 240 19.47 -0.30 -29.14
CA THR A 240 19.52 -1.39 -30.08
C THR A 240 20.13 -0.73 -31.29
N ASP A 241 21.37 -1.10 -31.59
CA ASP A 241 22.21 -0.68 -32.71
C ASP A 241 21.43 -0.71 -34.03
N GLN A 242 20.60 0.31 -34.27
CA GLN A 242 19.96 0.56 -35.54
C GLN A 242 20.80 1.63 -36.23
N ASN A 243 21.63 1.16 -37.17
CA ASN A 243 22.41 1.91 -38.17
C ASN A 243 23.73 2.55 -37.73
N THR A 244 24.74 1.72 -37.47
CA THR A 244 26.11 2.02 -37.93
C THR A 244 26.24 1.62 -39.40
N ASN A 245 25.79 2.50 -40.28
CA ASN A 245 26.20 2.48 -41.69
C ASN A 245 26.62 3.91 -42.05
N THR A 246 27.68 4.39 -41.37
CA THR A 246 28.35 5.63 -41.73
C THR A 246 29.78 5.29 -42.08
N GLN A 247 29.98 5.22 -43.38
CA GLN A 247 31.22 5.16 -44.11
C GLN A 247 32.16 6.28 -43.63
N THR A 248 33.25 5.87 -43.00
CA THR A 248 34.43 6.68 -42.72
C THR A 248 35.14 6.97 -44.04
N ASP A 249 35.39 8.23 -44.38
CA ASP A 249 36.51 8.64 -45.25
C ASP A 249 36.80 10.15 -45.10
N GLY A 250 38.09 10.47 -44.93
CA GLY A 250 38.76 11.77 -45.12
C GLY A 250 38.63 12.78 -43.98
N GLU A 251 39.60 12.97 -43.07
CA GLU A 251 40.94 13.57 -43.26
C GLU A 251 40.89 14.96 -43.93
N THR A 252 41.20 16.04 -43.20
CA THR A 252 42.37 16.93 -43.40
C THR A 252 42.40 18.04 -42.32
N THR A 253 43.60 18.23 -41.78
CA THR A 253 44.13 19.33 -40.94
C THR A 253 43.85 20.74 -41.45
N GLU A 254 43.77 21.73 -40.54
CA GLU A 254 44.74 22.84 -40.49
C GLU A 254 44.55 23.73 -39.25
N ALA A 255 45.70 24.16 -38.70
CA ALA A 255 45.83 25.11 -37.61
C ALA A 255 45.84 26.53 -38.16
N ILE A 256 45.06 27.44 -37.56
CA ILE A 256 45.28 28.89 -37.70
C ILE A 256 45.15 29.53 -36.32
N ASP A 257 46.29 30.09 -35.93
CA ASP A 257 46.55 31.10 -34.92
C ASP A 257 46.07 32.44 -35.48
N ASP A 258 45.18 33.18 -34.81
CA ASP A 258 45.28 34.65 -34.83
C ASP A 258 44.47 35.34 -33.72
N ASP A 259 45.10 36.41 -33.30
CA ASP A 259 44.89 37.31 -32.19
C ASP A 259 43.93 38.45 -32.61
N GLN A 260 42.86 38.75 -31.84
CA GLN A 260 42.31 40.12 -31.78
C GLN A 260 41.18 40.34 -30.74
N LYS A 261 41.51 41.20 -29.76
CA LYS A 261 40.79 42.41 -29.30
C LYS A 261 39.25 42.46 -29.29
N HIS A 262 38.75 42.65 -28.06
CA HIS A 262 37.68 43.55 -27.61
C HIS A 262 36.79 44.23 -28.67
N GLU A 263 35.50 43.88 -28.64
CA GLU A 263 34.41 44.84 -28.77
C GLU A 263 33.20 44.38 -27.93
N GLU A 264 32.80 45.23 -26.99
CA GLU A 264 31.61 45.12 -26.14
C GLU A 264 30.36 45.15 -27.04
N THR A 265 29.83 43.98 -27.39
CA THR A 265 28.55 43.86 -28.08
C THR A 265 27.48 43.39 -27.09
N GLN A 266 26.43 44.18 -27.01
CA GLN A 266 25.21 43.97 -26.26
C GLN A 266 24.62 42.58 -26.58
N ILE A 267 24.77 41.63 -25.66
CA ILE A 267 24.30 40.24 -25.80
C ILE A 267 22.77 40.24 -25.69
N VAL A 268 22.12 40.11 -26.84
CA VAL A 268 20.69 39.81 -26.98
C VAL A 268 20.46 38.34 -26.59
N SER A 269 19.47 38.12 -25.74
CA SER A 269 19.12 36.85 -25.09
C SER A 269 18.47 35.82 -26.02
N ASP A 270 19.15 35.41 -27.10
CA ASP A 270 18.64 34.37 -28.03
C ASP A 270 19.11 32.94 -27.70
N GLY A 271 19.94 32.77 -26.65
CA GLY A 271 20.56 31.48 -26.31
C GLY A 271 19.73 30.51 -25.46
N GLN A 272 18.59 30.90 -24.89
CA GLN A 272 17.79 30.02 -24.01
C GLN A 272 16.81 29.10 -24.77
N ASN A 273 16.49 29.40 -26.03
CA ASN A 273 15.46 28.66 -26.78
C ASN A 273 15.92 27.30 -27.34
N SER A 274 17.22 27.02 -27.42
CA SER A 274 17.73 25.75 -27.97
C SER A 274 17.66 24.61 -26.96
N THR A 275 18.06 24.85 -25.71
CA THR A 275 18.13 23.84 -24.64
C THR A 275 16.76 23.26 -24.29
N ASP A 276 15.72 24.11 -24.23
CA ASP A 276 14.37 23.67 -23.89
C ASP A 276 13.76 22.76 -24.96
N LYS A 277 14.07 23.00 -26.23
CA LYS A 277 13.62 22.17 -27.35
C LYS A 277 14.24 20.78 -27.29
N GLU A 278 15.54 20.70 -26.98
CA GLU A 278 16.24 19.42 -26.85
C GLU A 278 15.69 18.61 -25.67
N ALA A 279 15.55 19.22 -24.49
CA ALA A 279 14.99 18.55 -23.32
C ALA A 279 13.57 18.03 -23.57
N THR A 280 12.73 18.82 -24.26
CA THR A 280 11.37 18.40 -24.64
C THR A 280 11.38 17.21 -25.61
N SER A 281 12.26 17.23 -26.60
CA SER A 281 12.42 16.12 -27.56
C SER A 281 12.88 14.83 -26.89
N GLN A 282 13.85 14.92 -25.96
CA GLN A 282 14.31 13.78 -25.17
C GLN A 282 13.17 13.20 -24.31
N LEU A 283 12.39 14.05 -23.64
CA LEU A 283 11.23 13.64 -22.86
C LEU A 283 10.19 12.91 -23.72
N GLU A 284 9.91 13.42 -24.91
CA GLU A 284 8.96 12.80 -25.86
C GLU A 284 9.43 11.43 -26.34
N ALA A 285 10.70 11.29 -26.70
CA ALA A 285 11.28 10.01 -27.09
C ALA A 285 11.19 8.98 -25.95
N ARG A 286 11.48 9.40 -24.71
CA ARG A 286 11.34 8.56 -23.51
C ARG A 286 9.88 8.11 -23.31
N PHE A 287 8.93 9.03 -23.37
CA PHE A 287 7.52 8.69 -23.22
C PHE A 287 7.03 7.77 -24.33
N GLN A 288 7.53 7.91 -25.55
CA GLN A 288 7.18 6.99 -26.63
C GLN A 288 7.58 5.54 -26.33
N GLY A 289 8.78 5.31 -25.80
CA GLY A 289 9.20 3.98 -25.35
C GLY A 289 8.29 3.41 -24.25
N LEU A 290 7.88 4.25 -23.30
CA LEU A 290 6.94 3.86 -22.24
C LEU A 290 5.54 3.54 -22.76
N ARG A 291 5.03 4.30 -23.74
CA ARG A 291 3.73 4.03 -24.39
C ARG A 291 3.72 2.63 -25.01
N GLU A 292 4.75 2.28 -25.77
CA GLU A 292 4.84 0.95 -26.40
C GLU A 292 4.92 -0.17 -25.36
N ARG A 293 5.72 0.02 -24.31
CA ARG A 293 5.76 -0.92 -23.18
C ARG A 293 4.40 -1.08 -22.52
N PHE A 294 3.70 0.02 -22.23
CA PHE A 294 2.38 0.00 -21.61
C PHE A 294 1.32 -0.68 -22.51
N LYS A 295 1.34 -0.44 -23.83
CA LYS A 295 0.46 -1.14 -24.78
C LYS A 295 0.64 -2.66 -24.72
N VAL A 296 1.87 -3.16 -24.57
CA VAL A 296 2.14 -4.60 -24.39
C VAL A 296 1.53 -5.11 -23.08
N LEU A 297 1.70 -4.39 -21.97
CA LEU A 297 1.11 -4.75 -20.67
C LEU A 297 -0.42 -4.80 -20.74
N ARG A 298 -1.03 -3.81 -21.41
CA ARG A 298 -2.48 -3.70 -21.62
C ARG A 298 -3.02 -4.88 -22.44
N LYS A 299 -2.34 -5.26 -23.53
CA LYS A 299 -2.72 -6.42 -24.38
C LYS A 299 -2.68 -7.74 -23.58
N ARG A 300 -1.63 -7.96 -22.78
CA ARG A 300 -1.49 -9.17 -21.94
C ARG A 300 -2.62 -9.30 -20.91
N ALA A 301 -3.08 -8.18 -20.35
CA ALA A 301 -4.16 -8.17 -19.37
C ALA A 301 -5.54 -8.51 -19.96
N SER A 302 -5.74 -8.35 -21.28
CA SER A 302 -7.00 -8.72 -21.94
C SER A 302 -7.08 -10.20 -22.33
N GLY A 303 -5.93 -10.86 -22.60
CA GLY A 303 -5.91 -12.25 -23.06
C GLY A 303 -6.10 -13.32 -21.98
N ARG A 304 -6.08 -12.97 -20.68
CA ARG A 304 -5.97 -13.92 -19.57
C ARG A 304 -7.27 -14.28 -18.85
N GLN A 305 -8.42 -14.17 -19.49
CA GLN A 305 -9.70 -14.33 -18.78
C GLN A 305 -9.99 -15.73 -18.15
N ILE A 306 -9.16 -16.78 -18.31
CA ILE A 306 -9.56 -18.15 -17.90
C ILE A 306 -8.48 -18.98 -17.14
N ALA A 307 -7.22 -18.55 -17.03
CA ALA A 307 -6.18 -19.40 -16.40
C ALA A 307 -5.97 -19.10 -14.89
N THR A 308 -6.29 -20.11 -14.07
CA THR A 308 -6.04 -20.32 -12.62
C THR A 308 -5.15 -19.31 -11.86
N VAL A 309 -5.70 -18.86 -10.74
CA VAL A 309 -5.37 -17.71 -9.85
C VAL A 309 -4.01 -17.72 -9.11
N ASN A 310 -3.13 -18.71 -9.29
CA ASN A 310 -2.06 -18.94 -8.30
C ASN A 310 -0.64 -18.47 -8.69
N GLN A 311 -0.46 -17.74 -9.80
CA GLN A 311 0.80 -17.05 -10.06
C GLN A 311 0.55 -15.54 -10.11
N THR A 312 1.06 -14.84 -9.10
CA THR A 312 1.22 -13.38 -9.09
C THR A 312 2.25 -13.00 -10.14
N ASP A 313 1.84 -13.08 -11.40
CA ASP A 313 2.62 -12.58 -12.51
C ASP A 313 2.64 -11.05 -12.41
N ARG A 314 3.70 -10.54 -11.80
CA ARG A 314 3.95 -9.11 -11.62
C ARG A 314 3.98 -8.36 -12.97
N ALA A 315 4.09 -9.07 -14.09
CA ALA A 315 4.18 -8.48 -15.42
C ALA A 315 2.82 -8.15 -16.07
N ALA A 316 1.68 -8.46 -15.46
CA ALA A 316 0.35 -8.14 -16.01
C ALA A 316 -0.34 -7.00 -15.26
N LEU A 317 -1.07 -6.15 -16.00
CA LEU A 317 -1.88 -5.08 -15.42
C LEU A 317 -3.07 -5.68 -14.65
N GLN A 318 -3.21 -5.30 -13.37
CA GLN A 318 -4.30 -5.80 -12.52
C GLN A 318 -5.66 -5.31 -12.99
N SER A 319 -6.71 -6.08 -12.67
CA SER A 319 -8.09 -5.68 -12.93
C SER A 319 -8.45 -4.42 -12.13
N GLY A 320 -9.06 -3.44 -12.82
CA GLY A 320 -9.48 -2.16 -12.27
C GLY A 320 -8.42 -1.05 -12.26
N ILE A 321 -7.16 -1.36 -12.61
CA ILE A 321 -6.17 -0.33 -12.95
C ILE A 321 -6.52 0.31 -14.29
N LEU A 322 -6.44 1.64 -14.39
CA LEU A 322 -6.75 2.39 -15.60
C LEU A 322 -5.87 1.98 -16.78
N ARG A 323 -6.48 1.92 -17.97
CA ARG A 323 -5.88 1.42 -19.22
C ARG A 323 -5.72 2.48 -20.31
N ASN A 324 -6.32 3.65 -20.08
CA ASN A 324 -6.37 4.80 -20.99
C ASN A 324 -5.44 5.94 -20.53
N VAL A 325 -4.62 5.70 -19.51
CA VAL A 325 -3.58 6.60 -18.98
C VAL A 325 -2.62 5.79 -18.11
N PHE A 326 -1.36 6.19 -18.06
CA PHE A 326 -0.39 5.73 -17.06
C PHE A 326 0.41 6.90 -16.49
N ILE A 327 1.02 6.69 -15.32
CA ILE A 327 1.77 7.72 -14.60
C ILE A 327 3.26 7.52 -14.81
N VAL A 328 3.98 8.64 -14.98
CA VAL A 328 5.45 8.66 -14.99
C VAL A 328 5.94 9.57 -13.88
N ILE A 329 6.93 9.08 -13.13
CA ILE A 329 7.64 9.83 -12.09
C ILE A 329 9.11 9.89 -12.52
N ASP A 330 9.56 11.09 -12.87
CA ASP A 330 10.92 11.42 -13.28
C ASP A 330 11.53 12.49 -12.33
N GLN A 331 12.76 12.91 -12.61
CA GLN A 331 13.47 13.87 -11.77
C GLN A 331 12.71 15.20 -11.62
N PRO A 332 12.14 15.81 -12.69
CA PRO A 332 11.26 16.97 -12.56
C PRO A 332 10.06 16.78 -11.62
N CYS A 333 9.47 15.58 -11.55
CA CYS A 333 8.41 15.30 -10.57
C CYS A 333 8.96 15.36 -9.14
N VAL A 334 10.15 14.79 -8.90
CA VAL A 334 10.83 14.84 -7.59
C VAL A 334 11.19 16.27 -7.21
N ASP A 335 11.71 17.05 -8.17
CA ASP A 335 12.12 18.44 -7.96
C ASP A 335 10.93 19.35 -7.63
N SER A 336 9.71 18.98 -8.05
CA SER A 336 8.49 19.71 -7.67
C SER A 336 8.29 19.80 -6.15
N LEU A 337 8.88 18.87 -5.39
CA LEU A 337 8.88 18.89 -3.94
C LEU A 337 9.72 20.01 -3.34
N PHE A 338 10.84 20.34 -3.97
CA PHE A 338 11.84 21.27 -3.48
C PHE A 338 11.60 22.72 -3.92
N SER A 339 10.39 23.02 -4.42
CA SER A 339 9.95 24.42 -4.54
C SER A 339 10.05 25.11 -3.18
N GLU A 340 10.38 26.41 -3.16
CA GLU A 340 10.77 27.17 -1.96
C GLU A 340 9.82 27.02 -0.75
N ALA A 341 8.56 26.70 -0.99
CA ALA A 341 7.53 26.54 0.05
C ALA A 341 7.12 25.08 0.35
N ALA A 342 7.59 24.11 -0.44
CA ALA A 342 7.33 22.67 -0.30
C ALA A 342 5.84 22.32 -0.04
N ASN A 343 4.92 22.93 -0.79
CA ASN A 343 3.48 22.71 -0.63
C ASN A 343 3.02 21.46 -1.37
N VAL A 344 1.99 20.79 -0.83
CA VAL A 344 1.43 19.60 -1.48
C VAL A 344 0.76 19.91 -2.82
N ASP A 345 0.24 21.14 -2.97
CA ASP A 345 -0.35 21.63 -4.23
C ASP A 345 0.72 21.91 -5.31
N ASP A 346 2.00 22.01 -4.94
CA ASP A 346 3.11 22.18 -5.89
C ASP A 346 3.60 20.83 -6.44
N MET A 347 3.29 19.71 -5.77
CA MET A 347 3.65 18.36 -6.22
C MET A 347 2.79 17.91 -7.41
N TRP A 348 3.45 17.41 -8.46
CA TRP A 348 2.78 16.90 -9.64
C TRP A 348 3.49 15.66 -10.21
N VAL A 349 2.77 14.92 -11.04
CA VAL A 349 3.30 13.80 -11.82
C VAL A 349 2.93 13.94 -13.28
N TRP A 350 3.61 13.22 -14.17
CA TRP A 350 3.19 13.11 -15.56
C TRP A 350 2.07 12.08 -15.71
N ALA A 351 0.98 12.46 -16.38
CA ALA A 351 -0.02 11.54 -16.90
C ALA A 351 0.14 11.43 -18.42
N VAL A 352 0.44 10.23 -18.90
CA VAL A 352 0.77 9.97 -20.31
C VAL A 352 -0.39 9.24 -20.98
N ASP A 353 -0.80 9.76 -22.14
CA ASP A 353 -1.77 9.10 -23.00
C ASP A 353 -1.07 7.99 -23.80
N PRO A 354 -1.45 6.71 -23.58
CA PRO A 354 -0.83 5.59 -24.26
C PRO A 354 -1.17 5.54 -25.75
N ASP A 355 -2.29 6.13 -26.16
CA ASP A 355 -2.83 6.02 -27.52
C ASP A 355 -2.62 7.30 -28.34
N TYR A 356 -1.88 8.27 -27.79
CA TYR A 356 -1.51 9.49 -28.51
C TYR A 356 -0.76 9.19 -29.81
N ILE A 357 -1.18 9.86 -30.87
CA ILE A 357 -0.55 9.82 -32.20
C ILE A 357 0.01 11.22 -32.44
N GLN A 358 1.32 11.31 -32.67
CA GLN A 358 1.95 12.58 -32.98
C GLN A 358 1.43 13.10 -34.33
N PRO A 359 0.97 14.36 -34.41
CA PRO A 359 0.56 14.96 -35.66
C PRO A 359 1.71 14.91 -36.68
N THR A 360 1.40 14.53 -37.91
CA THR A 360 2.35 14.60 -39.02
C THR A 360 2.62 16.05 -39.41
N ALA A 361 3.86 16.35 -39.82
CA ALA A 361 4.37 17.71 -40.08
C ALA A 361 3.58 18.56 -41.08
N THR A 362 2.60 18.01 -41.78
CA THR A 362 1.70 18.74 -42.68
C THR A 362 0.62 19.54 -41.96
N ASP A 363 0.34 19.25 -40.69
CA ASP A 363 -0.77 19.86 -39.93
C ASP A 363 -0.30 20.74 -38.75
N THR A 364 1.00 21.02 -38.65
CA THR A 364 1.55 21.73 -37.48
C THR A 364 1.33 23.25 -37.56
N PRO A 365 0.64 23.86 -36.58
CA PRO A 365 0.56 25.32 -36.47
C PRO A 365 1.93 25.94 -36.11
N ASP A 366 2.08 27.24 -36.41
CA ASP A 366 3.34 28.00 -36.32
C ASP A 366 3.97 28.11 -34.91
N SER A 367 3.32 27.58 -33.85
CA SER A 367 3.89 27.55 -32.50
C SER A 367 3.72 26.17 -31.83
N PRO A 368 4.79 25.38 -31.72
CA PRO A 368 4.74 24.02 -31.17
C PRO A 368 4.54 23.98 -29.64
N SER A 369 4.65 25.09 -28.91
CA SER A 369 4.46 25.14 -27.44
C SER A 369 3.00 24.96 -27.02
N ASP A 370 2.04 25.27 -27.90
CA ASP A 370 0.63 25.45 -27.53
C ASP A 370 -0.23 24.22 -27.87
N GLN A 371 0.42 23.09 -28.14
CA GLN A 371 -0.25 21.85 -28.51
C GLN A 371 -0.07 20.75 -27.46
N TYR A 372 -1.13 19.96 -27.27
CA TYR A 372 -1.10 18.73 -26.50
C TYR A 372 -0.16 17.69 -27.13
N ARG A 373 0.87 17.27 -26.37
CA ARG A 373 1.94 16.35 -26.82
C ARG A 373 1.75 14.90 -26.35
N GLY A 374 0.54 14.53 -25.96
CA GLY A 374 0.25 13.18 -25.46
C GLY A 374 0.61 12.95 -24.00
N TYR A 375 0.81 14.02 -23.23
CA TYR A 375 1.04 13.99 -21.79
C TYR A 375 0.65 15.33 -21.16
N LEU A 376 0.37 15.32 -19.85
CA LEU A 376 0.13 16.51 -19.06
C LEU A 376 0.65 16.31 -17.64
N ARG A 377 0.88 17.42 -16.93
CA ARG A 377 1.13 17.38 -15.48
C ARG A 377 -0.21 17.25 -14.77
N VAL A 378 -0.25 16.46 -13.70
CA VAL A 378 -1.41 16.33 -12.81
C VAL A 378 -0.96 16.56 -11.39
N ARG A 379 -1.65 17.44 -10.65
CA ARG A 379 -1.35 17.61 -9.22
C ARG A 379 -1.55 16.30 -8.50
N LEU A 380 -0.61 15.95 -7.64
CA LEU A 380 -0.52 14.60 -7.08
C LEU A 380 -1.83 14.15 -6.41
N GLN A 381 -2.46 15.04 -5.64
CA GLN A 381 -3.69 14.69 -4.92
C GLN A 381 -4.92 14.55 -5.83
N GLN A 382 -4.89 15.14 -7.02
CA GLN A 382 -5.98 15.04 -7.99
C GLN A 382 -5.95 13.70 -8.74
N LEU A 383 -4.84 12.96 -8.66
CA LEU A 383 -4.76 11.58 -9.14
C LEU A 383 -5.83 10.68 -8.54
N VAL A 384 -6.19 10.86 -7.26
CA VAL A 384 -7.23 10.05 -6.60
C VAL A 384 -8.60 10.68 -6.67
N ASN A 385 -8.75 11.89 -7.24
CA ASN A 385 -10.01 12.63 -7.26
C ASN A 385 -10.42 13.00 -8.69
N ASN A 386 -10.33 14.29 -9.07
CA ASN A 386 -10.87 14.81 -10.32
C ASN A 386 -10.24 14.13 -11.55
N PHE A 387 -8.94 13.81 -11.51
CA PHE A 387 -8.29 13.15 -12.64
C PHE A 387 -8.73 11.68 -12.75
N PHE A 388 -8.90 10.97 -11.63
CA PHE A 388 -9.41 9.59 -11.67
C PHE A 388 -10.82 9.54 -12.24
N ASP A 389 -11.70 10.42 -11.78
CA ASP A 389 -13.08 10.52 -12.26
C ASP A 389 -13.11 10.81 -13.77
N ALA A 390 -12.36 11.83 -14.20
CA ALA A 390 -12.23 12.22 -15.60
C ALA A 390 -11.76 11.07 -16.50
N ARG A 391 -10.87 10.21 -16.00
CA ARG A 391 -10.34 9.08 -16.79
C ARG A 391 -11.15 7.79 -16.65
N ARG A 392 -11.87 7.57 -15.56
CA ARG A 392 -12.62 6.33 -15.33
C ARG A 392 -14.05 6.39 -15.82
N PHE A 393 -14.71 7.55 -15.65
CA PHE A 393 -16.15 7.70 -15.84
C PHE A 393 -16.55 8.75 -16.86
N LEU A 394 -15.66 9.69 -17.17
CA LEU A 394 -15.92 10.81 -18.08
C LEU A 394 -14.93 10.83 -19.26
N ASP A 395 -14.35 9.69 -19.62
CA ASP A 395 -13.33 9.60 -20.68
C ASP A 395 -13.88 9.94 -22.07
N ASN A 396 -15.17 9.72 -22.29
CA ASN A 396 -15.89 10.11 -23.49
C ASN A 396 -16.27 11.60 -23.52
N GLU A 397 -16.33 12.24 -22.35
CA GLU A 397 -16.68 13.67 -22.21
C GLU A 397 -15.43 14.55 -22.29
N TYR A 398 -14.34 14.11 -21.65
CA TYR A 398 -13.08 14.84 -21.57
C TYR A 398 -11.93 14.04 -22.15
N SER A 399 -11.49 14.46 -23.34
CA SER A 399 -10.25 13.97 -23.94
C SER A 399 -9.03 14.40 -23.11
N MET A 400 -7.91 13.67 -23.23
CA MET A 400 -6.67 14.07 -22.56
C MET A 400 -6.17 15.45 -23.01
N ALA A 401 -6.44 15.85 -24.26
CA ALA A 401 -6.14 17.18 -24.76
C ALA A 401 -6.98 18.27 -24.06
N ALA A 402 -8.27 18.01 -23.80
CA ALA A 402 -9.12 18.94 -23.04
C ALA A 402 -8.65 19.07 -21.58
N LEU A 403 -8.25 17.96 -20.94
CA LEU A 403 -7.66 17.98 -19.60
C LEU A 403 -6.33 18.74 -19.59
N TRP A 404 -5.51 18.61 -20.63
CA TRP A 404 -4.27 19.37 -20.78
C TRP A 404 -4.52 20.88 -20.91
N GLN A 405 -5.54 21.29 -21.68
CA GLN A 405 -5.95 22.71 -21.77
C GLN A 405 -6.37 23.26 -20.40
N ALA A 406 -7.18 22.52 -19.64
CA ALA A 406 -7.55 22.89 -18.28
C ALA A 406 -6.33 22.98 -17.35
N ALA A 407 -5.31 22.13 -17.56
CA ALA A 407 -4.06 22.19 -16.80
C ALA A 407 -3.31 23.51 -17.04
N GLN A 408 -3.32 24.06 -18.26
CA GLN A 408 -2.61 25.30 -18.60
C GLN A 408 -3.10 26.51 -17.80
N LEU A 409 -4.36 26.49 -17.35
CA LEU A 409 -4.97 27.57 -16.56
C LEU A 409 -4.62 27.52 -15.07
N SER A 410 -3.89 26.49 -14.64
CA SER A 410 -3.57 26.24 -13.25
C SER A 410 -2.09 26.47 -12.94
N ARG A 411 -1.77 26.68 -11.66
CA ARG A 411 -0.38 26.79 -11.20
C ARG A 411 0.43 25.54 -11.59
N ASN A 412 1.67 25.76 -12.01
CA ASN A 412 2.62 24.76 -12.53
C ASN A 412 2.14 24.04 -13.80
N GLN A 413 1.10 24.56 -14.47
CA GLN A 413 0.44 23.92 -15.61
C GLN A 413 0.00 22.48 -15.29
N ALA A 414 -0.44 22.23 -14.06
CA ALA A 414 -0.74 20.90 -13.53
C ALA A 414 -2.22 20.72 -13.26
N PHE A 415 -2.85 19.78 -13.96
CA PHE A 415 -4.30 19.56 -13.93
C PHE A 415 -4.85 19.46 -12.50
N VAL A 416 -5.93 20.20 -12.28
CA VAL A 416 -6.68 20.23 -11.02
C VAL A 416 -8.10 19.75 -11.22
N SER A 417 -8.81 20.37 -12.16
CA SER A 417 -10.22 20.16 -12.43
C SER A 417 -10.55 20.68 -13.82
N VAL A 418 -11.60 20.13 -14.42
CA VAL A 418 -12.23 20.70 -15.62
C VAL A 418 -13.05 21.95 -15.30
N ARG A 419 -13.37 22.21 -14.02
CA ARG A 419 -14.14 23.37 -13.59
C ARG A 419 -13.22 24.57 -13.36
N ASP A 420 -13.50 25.67 -14.04
CA ASP A 420 -12.71 26.91 -13.96
C ASP A 420 -12.63 27.49 -12.54
N SER A 421 -13.69 27.32 -11.74
CA SER A 421 -13.73 27.74 -10.33
C SER A 421 -12.73 27.00 -9.45
N GLU A 422 -12.35 25.77 -9.83
CA GLU A 422 -11.44 24.91 -9.07
C GLU A 422 -9.99 25.01 -9.54
N GLN A 423 -9.75 25.29 -10.83
CA GLN A 423 -8.41 25.38 -11.44
C GLN A 423 -7.49 26.38 -10.73
N LYS A 424 -8.07 27.50 -10.26
CA LYS A 424 -7.36 28.58 -9.56
C LYS A 424 -7.27 28.37 -8.06
N LEU A 425 -7.86 27.29 -7.53
CA LEU A 425 -7.73 26.97 -6.12
C LEU A 425 -6.30 26.50 -5.85
N TRP A 426 -5.72 27.12 -4.83
CA TRP A 426 -4.39 26.81 -4.35
C TRP A 426 -4.32 27.11 -2.85
N THR A 427 -3.64 26.25 -2.09
CA THR A 427 -3.42 26.45 -0.65
C THR A 427 -1.97 26.20 -0.28
N MET A 428 -1.43 27.05 0.61
CA MET A 428 -0.19 26.77 1.33
C MET A 428 -0.47 25.75 2.45
N SER A 429 -0.77 24.52 2.08
CA SER A 429 -0.90 23.41 3.02
C SER A 429 0.14 22.34 2.70
N ARG A 430 0.68 21.73 3.75
CA ARG A 430 1.55 20.56 3.63
C ARG A 430 0.77 19.24 3.57
N LEU A 431 -0.53 19.26 3.91
CA LEU A 431 -1.30 18.04 4.15
C LEU A 431 -2.41 17.81 3.13
N MET A 432 -3.17 18.85 2.80
CA MET A 432 -4.37 18.70 1.97
C MET A 432 -4.51 19.83 0.96
N GLY A 433 -4.67 19.47 -0.30
CA GLY A 433 -4.83 20.38 -1.41
C GLY A 433 -6.16 21.10 -1.40
N SER A 434 -6.15 22.24 -2.06
CA SER A 434 -7.24 23.21 -2.06
C SER A 434 -8.50 22.73 -2.78
N ALA A 435 -8.34 21.93 -3.84
CA ALA A 435 -9.42 21.46 -4.72
C ALA A 435 -9.94 20.04 -4.39
N ILE A 436 -9.64 19.50 -3.21
CA ILE A 436 -10.17 18.19 -2.78
C ILE A 436 -11.44 18.36 -1.91
N ARG A 437 -11.68 19.57 -1.41
CA ARG A 437 -12.77 19.84 -0.46
C ARG A 437 -14.10 19.97 -1.20
N PRO A 438 -15.16 19.24 -0.79
CA PRO A 438 -16.48 19.40 -1.38
C PRO A 438 -16.98 20.85 -1.28
N GLU A 439 -17.70 21.30 -2.31
CA GLU A 439 -18.38 22.60 -2.27
C GLU A 439 -19.34 22.66 -1.07
N GLY A 440 -19.31 23.77 -0.32
CA GLY A 440 -20.17 23.96 0.85
C GLY A 440 -19.60 23.46 2.19
N VAL A 441 -18.49 22.70 2.20
CA VAL A 441 -17.76 22.47 3.45
C VAL A 441 -17.04 23.77 3.80
N VAL A 442 -17.47 24.41 4.89
CA VAL A 442 -16.87 25.66 5.39
C VAL A 442 -15.38 25.46 5.44
N ARG A 443 -14.66 26.13 4.52
CA ARG A 443 -13.21 26.16 4.55
C ARG A 443 -12.88 26.70 5.95
N PRO A 444 -12.15 25.99 6.83
CA PRO A 444 -11.56 26.65 7.97
C PRO A 444 -10.88 27.86 7.39
N ALA A 445 -11.41 29.05 7.73
CA ALA A 445 -10.85 30.29 7.24
C ALA A 445 -9.40 30.19 7.65
N ALA A 446 -8.51 30.10 6.66
CA ALA A 446 -7.12 30.32 6.91
C ALA A 446 -7.07 31.79 7.31
N LYS A 447 -7.35 32.09 8.59
CA LYS A 447 -6.76 33.22 9.26
C LYS A 447 -5.28 32.93 9.09
N LEU A 448 -4.70 33.53 8.05
CA LEU A 448 -3.27 33.59 7.84
C LEU A 448 -2.71 33.95 9.22
N LEU A 449 -2.05 33.00 9.87
CA LEU A 449 -1.42 33.22 11.18
C LEU A 449 -0.12 34.02 11.03
N TYR A 450 -0.03 34.80 9.95
CA TYR A 450 1.08 35.64 9.58
C TYR A 450 0.52 37.04 9.39
N ASN A 451 0.99 37.97 10.20
CA ASN A 451 0.84 39.39 9.90
C ASN A 451 1.70 39.75 8.68
N GLU A 452 1.57 40.98 8.19
CA GLU A 452 2.34 41.52 7.04
C GLU A 452 3.88 41.43 7.23
N ASN A 453 4.34 41.10 8.44
CA ASN A 453 5.75 40.97 8.80
C ASN A 453 6.24 39.50 8.88
N GLY A 454 5.42 38.52 8.48
CA GLY A 454 5.83 37.10 8.44
C GLY A 454 6.01 36.45 9.82
N THR A 455 5.49 37.05 10.90
CA THR A 455 5.59 36.47 12.26
C THR A 455 4.39 35.61 12.61
N TYR A 456 4.66 34.41 13.15
CA TYR A 456 3.65 33.42 13.56
C TYR A 456 2.89 33.91 14.80
N ILE A 457 1.58 34.11 14.68
CA ILE A 457 0.73 34.45 15.83
C ILE A 457 0.41 33.17 16.60
N GLN A 458 1.12 32.96 17.71
CA GLN A 458 0.85 31.86 18.64
C GLN A 458 -0.53 32.10 19.28
N LYS A 459 -1.49 31.23 19.00
CA LYS A 459 -2.82 31.29 19.63
C LYS A 459 -2.67 30.92 21.12
N GLY A 460 -2.65 31.95 21.96
CA GLY A 460 -2.67 31.80 23.41
C GLY A 460 -3.21 33.07 24.07
N GLN A 461 -4.39 32.90 24.68
CA GLN A 461 -5.06 33.77 25.65
C GLN A 461 -5.83 35.00 25.11
N GLU A 462 -6.98 35.24 25.78
CA GLU A 462 -8.06 36.20 25.50
C GLU A 462 -9.13 35.67 24.52
N ALA A 463 -10.36 35.31 24.92
CA ALA A 463 -11.09 35.44 26.18
C ALA A 463 -12.07 34.25 26.37
#